data_AF-A0A919L342-F1
#
_entry.id   AF-A0A919L342-F1
#
_cell.length_a   1.000
_cell.length_b   1.000
_cell.length_c   1.000
_cell.angle_alpha   90.00
_cell.angle_beta   90.00
_cell.angle_gamma   90.00
#
_symmetry.space_group_name_H-M   'P 1'
#
loop_
_entity.id
_entity.type
_entity.pdbx_description
1 polymer ?
#
loop_
_entity_poly.entity_id
_entity_poly.type
_entity_poly.pdbx_seq_one_letter_code
_entity_poly.pdbx_strand_id
1 'polypeptide(L)'
;MAVRTPLRRARQAMPRQAMPRQAMSRALRALTPRALARHYRSRHPHPTAELVHHPHPWARALGLVTVVLIGAWLGLLIVGNVRTPVGPMNTTMTLRPSVTGGTKINVSPLGALELRSHNAPVRLDVNVDQLDPERAQALVDHPERISGLQDEIASDVQHGTLDLAVRSGVAVVSGATALGLAVYRRPRRALAAGGLALALLTASGGAAAATWNPNSVLEPKFSGLLSSAPSLVGNARSIVTEFDVYQQELARLVTNVTKLYDATSTLPAYQPDPTTIRVLHVSDIHLNPASWKIIASLVEQYEINVIVDSGDTMDHGSAAENGFLDPIADLGAPYVWVRGNHDSRETQRYLEGIDNAHVLDEGRAVTVGGLRFAGMGDPQFTPDRSGDKENLPSEETAGQRLADALRAQKAAGTPVDIAIAHNPDAARETDGQVPLVLAGHLHHSEMEILDKGTRLRIEGSTGGSGLRALEGQYPDPIETSVLYLDRDTHRLQAWDEIKLGGLGLTTAEVSRHLPKENQPGATPDDDLSPSPSGNTSTSRSPRGSSNGSPSTSTGVPPGAP
;
A
#
# COMPACT_ATOMS: atom_id res chain seq x y z
N MET A 1 61.54 17.35 -35.36
CA MET A 1 62.87 16.73 -35.17
C MET A 1 63.87 17.85 -34.85
N ALA A 2 64.60 17.71 -33.73
CA ALA A 2 65.83 18.43 -33.32
C ALA A 2 65.74 19.97 -33.15
N VAL A 3 65.89 20.58 -31.95
CA VAL A 3 66.92 20.45 -30.91
C VAL A 3 68.34 20.57 -31.47
N ARG A 4 68.94 21.78 -31.40
CA ARG A 4 70.22 22.07 -30.69
C ARG A 4 70.83 23.42 -31.09
N THR A 5 71.07 24.23 -30.05
CA THR A 5 72.13 25.24 -29.92
C THR A 5 73.52 24.64 -30.22
N PRO A 6 74.57 25.43 -30.50
CA PRO A 6 75.46 25.82 -29.38
C PRO A 6 76.23 27.17 -29.50
N LEU A 7 76.53 27.74 -28.31
CA LEU A 7 77.84 28.24 -27.79
C LEU A 7 78.69 29.21 -28.67
N ARG A 8 79.36 30.26 -28.18
CA ARG A 8 80.17 30.38 -26.94
C ARG A 8 80.74 31.83 -26.80
N ARG A 9 80.73 32.37 -25.56
CA ARG A 9 81.81 33.08 -24.77
C ARG A 9 82.74 34.13 -25.42
N ALA A 10 83.30 35.15 -24.74
CA ALA A 10 83.36 35.60 -23.34
C ALA A 10 84.18 36.91 -23.22
N ARG A 11 84.01 37.66 -22.11
CA ARG A 11 85.02 38.22 -21.16
C ARG A 11 84.36 39.35 -20.34
N GLN A 12 83.97 39.19 -19.08
CA GLN A 12 84.71 39.09 -17.79
C GLN A 12 85.34 40.39 -17.23
N ALA A 13 84.84 40.78 -16.04
CA ALA A 13 85.51 41.26 -14.79
C ALA A 13 84.83 42.55 -14.23
N MET A 14 83.98 42.58 -13.17
CA MET A 14 84.15 42.39 -11.69
C MET A 14 85.24 43.30 -11.05
N PRO A 15 85.20 43.69 -9.74
CA PRO A 15 84.22 43.49 -8.63
C PRO A 15 83.85 44.81 -7.85
N ARG A 16 82.73 44.97 -7.12
CA ARG A 16 82.31 44.59 -5.73
C ARG A 16 82.97 45.33 -4.53
N GLN A 17 82.11 45.65 -3.52
CA GLN A 17 82.34 46.06 -2.09
C GLN A 17 82.40 47.57 -1.78
N ALA A 18 82.01 48.12 -0.62
CA ALA A 18 81.12 47.78 0.50
C ALA A 18 81.07 48.98 1.48
N MET A 19 79.88 49.34 2.00
CA MET A 19 79.57 49.77 3.40
C MET A 19 80.13 51.10 4.00
N PRO A 20 79.56 51.62 5.12
CA PRO A 20 79.10 53.02 5.29
C PRO A 20 79.82 53.80 6.40
N ARG A 21 79.50 55.10 6.61
CA ARG A 21 79.80 55.80 7.88
C ARG A 21 78.95 57.05 8.15
N GLN A 22 78.53 57.14 9.41
CA GLN A 22 77.72 58.18 10.03
C GLN A 22 78.46 59.51 10.22
N ALA A 23 77.66 60.58 10.27
CA ALA A 23 77.74 61.74 11.16
C ALA A 23 79.08 62.45 11.37
N MET A 24 79.15 63.72 10.94
CA MET A 24 79.77 64.76 11.74
C MET A 24 79.12 66.13 11.50
N SER A 25 79.19 66.92 12.55
CA SER A 25 78.30 67.97 12.97
C SER A 25 78.77 69.40 12.65
N ARG A 26 77.76 70.28 12.57
CA ARG A 26 77.71 71.64 13.15
C ARG A 26 78.46 72.80 12.48
N ALA A 27 77.59 73.76 12.11
CA ALA A 27 77.58 75.17 12.51
C ALA A 27 78.23 76.19 11.58
N LEU A 28 77.41 77.14 11.11
CA LEU A 28 77.55 78.58 11.38
C LEU A 28 76.29 79.37 10.94
N ARG A 29 75.72 80.12 11.91
CA ARG A 29 74.97 81.41 11.83
C ARG A 29 73.55 81.37 11.23
N ALA A 30 72.46 81.44 11.99
CA ALA A 30 72.00 82.38 13.02
C ALA A 30 71.74 83.82 12.51
N LEU A 31 70.45 84.14 12.34
CA LEU A 31 69.81 85.45 12.60
C LEU A 31 68.30 85.21 12.81
N THR A 32 67.85 85.38 14.06
CA THR A 32 66.43 85.51 14.45
C THR A 32 66.13 87.00 14.67
N PRO A 33 64.86 87.44 14.79
CA PRO A 33 64.22 87.35 16.11
C PRO A 33 62.72 87.03 16.10
N ARG A 34 62.32 86.33 17.15
CA ARG A 34 60.96 86.23 17.68
C ARG A 34 60.41 87.62 18.00
N ALA A 35 59.24 87.95 17.48
CA ALA A 35 58.34 88.95 18.05
C ALA A 35 56.93 88.37 18.21
N LEU A 36 56.65 87.96 19.46
CA LEU A 36 55.39 88.21 20.17
C LEU A 36 54.09 87.88 19.41
N ALA A 37 53.77 86.60 19.30
CA ALA A 37 52.72 85.99 20.13
C ALA A 37 52.26 86.85 21.35
N ARG A 38 51.18 87.62 21.16
CA ARG A 38 50.07 87.88 22.10
C ARG A 38 49.44 89.23 21.75
N HIS A 39 48.31 89.18 21.05
CA HIS A 39 47.15 90.08 21.09
C HIS A 39 46.49 90.08 19.72
N TYR A 40 45.63 89.09 19.49
CA TYR A 40 44.33 89.23 18.82
C TYR A 40 43.65 87.86 18.90
N ARG A 41 43.23 87.52 20.13
CA ARG A 41 41.98 86.76 20.30
C ARG A 41 40.87 87.61 19.68
N SER A 42 39.81 86.93 19.27
CA SER A 42 38.56 87.47 18.72
C SER A 42 38.60 87.83 17.23
N ARG A 43 38.40 86.81 16.39
CA ARG A 43 37.17 86.66 15.57
C ARG A 43 37.34 85.42 14.70
N HIS A 44 36.91 84.29 15.25
CA HIS A 44 36.47 83.17 14.44
C HIS A 44 35.21 83.64 13.69
N PRO A 45 35.16 83.69 12.35
CA PRO A 45 33.89 83.45 11.69
C PRO A 45 33.54 82.00 12.07
N HIS A 46 32.43 81.85 12.78
CA HIS A 46 31.89 80.55 13.17
C HIS A 46 32.00 79.60 11.97
N PRO A 47 32.49 78.35 12.14
CA PRO A 47 32.04 77.33 11.23
C PRO A 47 30.52 77.34 11.37
N THR A 48 29.82 77.82 10.34
CA THR A 48 28.42 77.46 10.17
C THR A 48 28.42 75.95 10.27
N ALA A 49 27.88 75.44 11.37
CA ALA A 49 27.52 74.04 11.48
C ALA A 49 26.48 73.83 10.38
N GLU A 50 26.96 73.59 9.18
CA GLU A 50 26.17 72.90 8.18
C GLU A 50 25.86 71.59 8.89
N LEU A 51 24.62 71.47 9.36
CA LEU A 51 24.01 70.23 9.83
C LEU A 51 23.94 69.31 8.62
N VAL A 52 25.10 68.93 8.07
CA VAL A 52 25.26 67.77 7.23
C VAL A 52 24.87 66.65 8.17
N HIS A 53 23.59 66.26 8.10
CA HIS A 53 23.05 65.13 8.80
C HIS A 53 23.97 63.98 8.46
N HIS A 54 24.89 63.64 9.36
CA HIS A 54 25.67 62.43 9.24
C HIS A 54 24.63 61.33 9.17
N PRO A 55 24.48 60.63 8.03
CA PRO A 55 23.42 59.66 7.88
C PRO A 55 23.61 58.67 9.02
N HIS A 56 22.61 58.61 9.90
CA HIS A 56 22.66 57.83 11.13
C HIS A 56 23.17 56.43 10.76
N PRO A 57 24.10 55.81 11.51
CA PRO A 57 24.63 54.48 11.16
C PRO A 57 23.54 53.46 10.81
N TRP A 58 22.38 53.57 11.47
CA TRP A 58 21.16 52.81 11.17
C TRP A 58 20.57 53.05 9.77
N ALA A 59 20.52 54.29 9.28
CA ALA A 59 20.02 54.60 7.94
C ALA A 59 20.92 54.01 6.84
N ARG A 60 22.23 53.97 7.07
CA ARG A 60 23.20 53.34 6.14
C ARG A 60 23.09 51.82 6.16
N ALA A 61 22.94 51.23 7.34
CA ALA A 61 22.72 49.81 7.49
C ALA A 61 21.39 49.39 6.83
N LEU A 62 20.32 50.14 7.07
CA LEU A 62 19.01 49.93 6.45
C LEU A 62 19.11 49.99 4.93
N GLY A 63 19.77 51.02 4.39
CA GLY A 63 19.98 51.14 2.94
C GLY A 63 20.74 49.95 2.35
N LEU A 64 21.77 49.44 3.04
CA LEU A 64 22.52 48.26 2.59
C LEU A 64 21.63 47.01 2.58
N VAL A 65 20.85 46.79 3.64
CA VAL A 65 19.91 45.67 3.74
C VAL A 65 18.89 45.74 2.61
N THR A 66 18.30 46.91 2.35
CA THR A 66 17.35 47.10 1.25
C THR A 66 17.95 46.75 -0.10
N VAL A 67 19.17 47.22 -0.39
CA VAL A 67 19.87 46.90 -1.65
C VAL A 67 20.16 45.41 -1.75
N VAL A 68 20.56 44.76 -0.66
CA VAL A 68 20.80 43.31 -0.64
C VAL A 68 19.52 42.53 -0.93
N LEU A 69 18.41 42.86 -0.27
CA LEU A 69 17.14 42.18 -0.47
C LEU A 69 16.61 42.35 -1.90
N ILE A 70 16.67 43.56 -2.46
CA ILE A 70 16.24 43.81 -3.85
C ILE A 70 17.15 43.10 -4.84
N GLY A 71 18.48 43.16 -4.64
CA GLY A 71 19.43 42.51 -5.54
C GLY A 71 19.32 40.99 -5.50
N ALA A 72 19.14 40.41 -4.32
CA ALA A 72 18.88 38.99 -4.14
C ALA A 72 17.57 38.56 -4.84
N TRP A 73 16.50 39.34 -4.67
CA TRP A 73 15.21 39.09 -5.30
C TRP A 73 15.28 39.15 -6.83
N LEU A 74 15.94 40.17 -7.39
CA LEU A 74 16.17 40.27 -8.84
C LEU A 74 17.01 39.11 -9.37
N GLY A 75 18.02 38.66 -8.62
CA GLY A 75 18.80 37.47 -8.96
C GLY A 75 17.92 36.22 -9.09
N LEU A 76 17.06 35.98 -8.09
CA LEU A 76 16.13 34.85 -8.10
C LEU A 76 15.10 34.94 -9.23
N LEU A 77 14.63 36.14 -9.60
CA LEU A 77 13.69 36.29 -10.71
C LEU A 77 14.29 35.94 -12.08
N ILE A 78 15.58 36.20 -12.28
CA ILE A 78 16.24 36.02 -13.58
C ILE A 78 16.73 34.57 -13.76
N VAL A 79 17.23 33.94 -12.69
CA VAL A 79 17.97 32.66 -12.77
C VAL A 79 17.32 31.56 -11.92
N GLY A 80 16.41 31.90 -11.01
CA GLY A 80 15.96 31.03 -9.92
C GLY A 80 14.93 29.96 -10.28
N ASN A 81 14.83 29.54 -11.55
CA ASN A 81 14.06 28.37 -11.93
C ASN A 81 14.96 27.27 -12.51
N VAL A 82 14.60 26.02 -12.20
CA VAL A 82 15.24 24.82 -12.73
C VAL A 82 14.15 23.95 -13.32
N ARG A 83 14.34 23.55 -14.57
CA ARG A 83 13.50 22.54 -15.21
C ARG A 83 14.21 21.21 -15.08
N THR A 84 13.57 20.27 -14.40
CA THR A 84 14.08 18.91 -14.25
C THR A 84 12.93 17.94 -14.44
N PRO A 85 13.12 16.85 -15.19
CA PRO A 85 12.16 15.76 -15.14
C PRO A 85 12.21 15.12 -13.75
N VAL A 86 11.06 14.65 -13.28
CA VAL A 86 10.89 13.85 -12.07
C VAL A 86 9.99 12.68 -12.43
N GLY A 87 10.57 11.48 -12.52
CA GLY A 87 9.88 10.32 -13.08
C GLY A 87 9.35 10.61 -14.50
N PRO A 88 8.08 10.31 -14.81
CA PRO A 88 7.50 10.56 -16.13
C PRO A 88 7.02 12.01 -16.32
N MET A 89 7.20 12.91 -15.34
CA MET A 89 6.68 14.27 -15.39
C MET A 89 7.79 15.30 -15.59
N ASN A 90 7.55 16.28 -16.45
CA ASN A 90 8.38 17.49 -16.52
C ASN A 90 8.00 18.44 -15.37
N THR A 91 9.00 18.86 -14.59
CA THR A 91 8.78 19.75 -13.46
C THR A 91 9.63 21.01 -13.53
N THR A 92 9.07 22.11 -13.06
CA THR A 92 9.77 23.38 -12.88
C THR A 92 9.84 23.71 -11.39
N MET A 93 11.04 23.71 -10.82
CA MET A 93 11.31 24.06 -9.43
C MET A 93 11.81 25.51 -9.32
N THR A 94 11.30 26.27 -8.36
CA THR A 94 11.64 27.68 -8.15
C THR A 94 11.73 27.99 -6.67
N LEU A 95 12.71 28.80 -6.27
CA LEU A 95 12.84 29.26 -4.89
C LEU A 95 12.22 30.67 -4.74
N ARG A 96 11.25 30.84 -3.84
CA ARG A 96 10.55 32.11 -3.63
C ARG A 96 10.74 32.65 -2.22
N PRO A 97 10.89 33.99 -2.04
CA PRO A 97 10.80 34.58 -0.71
C PRO A 97 9.46 34.25 -0.06
N SER A 98 9.49 33.85 1.21
CA SER A 98 8.31 33.53 2.01
C SER A 98 8.53 33.98 3.44
N VAL A 99 7.48 34.17 4.22
CA VAL A 99 7.62 34.49 5.66
C VAL A 99 7.55 33.21 6.50
N THR A 100 6.78 32.23 6.02
CA THR A 100 6.51 30.96 6.71
C THR A 100 7.30 29.79 6.14
N GLY A 101 7.88 29.96 4.95
CA GLY A 101 8.59 28.92 4.21
C GLY A 101 7.68 27.85 3.61
N GLY A 102 8.16 26.61 3.59
CA GLY A 102 7.44 25.41 3.14
C GLY A 102 7.74 24.97 1.70
N THR A 103 6.92 24.04 1.21
CA THR A 103 6.96 23.57 -0.18
C THR A 103 5.56 23.63 -0.77
N LYS A 104 5.42 24.15 -1.99
CA LYS A 104 4.15 24.17 -2.72
C LYS A 104 4.32 23.44 -4.04
N ILE A 105 3.53 22.38 -4.26
CA ILE A 105 3.53 21.61 -5.49
C ILE A 105 2.24 21.93 -6.25
N ASN A 106 2.36 22.49 -7.44
CA ASN A 106 1.22 22.86 -8.28
C ASN A 106 1.07 21.84 -9.41
N VAL A 107 -0.11 21.26 -9.55
CA VAL A 107 -0.46 20.28 -10.58
C VAL A 107 -1.59 20.88 -11.40
N SER A 108 -1.25 21.52 -12.52
CA SER A 108 -2.25 22.16 -13.38
C SER A 108 -2.99 21.12 -14.24
N PRO A 109 -4.32 21.21 -14.43
CA PRO A 109 -5.28 22.18 -13.86
C PRO A 109 -5.91 21.75 -12.52
N LEU A 110 -5.44 20.64 -11.94
CA LEU A 110 -6.08 19.96 -10.81
C LEU A 110 -6.03 20.76 -9.50
N GLY A 111 -4.98 21.53 -9.28
CA GLY A 111 -4.83 22.36 -8.08
C GLY A 111 -3.44 22.29 -7.49
N ALA A 112 -3.31 22.52 -6.18
CA ALA A 112 -2.01 22.53 -5.53
C ALA A 112 -2.01 21.84 -4.16
N LEU A 113 -0.84 21.27 -3.85
CA LEU A 113 -0.44 20.66 -2.59
C LEU A 113 0.47 21.63 -1.83
N GLU A 114 0.12 22.01 -0.61
CA GLU A 114 0.97 22.84 0.25
C GLU A 114 1.48 22.02 1.43
N LEU A 115 2.81 21.90 1.53
CA LEU A 115 3.54 21.17 2.57
C LEU A 115 4.21 22.15 3.52
N ARG A 116 4.01 21.96 4.82
CA ARG A 116 4.75 22.68 5.87
C ARG A 116 6.11 22.05 6.13
N SER A 117 6.93 21.95 5.09
CA SER A 117 8.21 21.21 5.09
C SER A 117 9.29 21.86 5.94
N HIS A 118 9.28 23.19 6.08
CA HIS A 118 10.23 23.92 6.91
C HIS A 118 9.73 25.33 7.20
N ASN A 119 10.26 25.96 8.26
CA ASN A 119 9.98 27.34 8.64
C ASN A 119 11.22 28.21 8.39
N ALA A 120 11.27 28.86 7.24
CA ALA A 120 12.37 29.74 6.85
C ALA A 120 11.86 30.88 5.96
N PRO A 121 12.64 31.96 5.74
CA PRO A 121 12.20 33.09 4.92
C PRO A 121 12.22 32.79 3.40
N VAL A 122 12.00 31.54 3.03
CA VAL A 122 12.10 31.02 1.67
C VAL A 122 11.22 29.79 1.51
N ARG A 123 10.54 29.65 0.36
CA ARG A 123 9.64 28.54 0.03
C ARG A 123 10.06 27.92 -1.29
N LEU A 124 9.94 26.59 -1.40
CA LEU A 124 10.13 25.86 -2.64
C LEU A 124 8.80 25.74 -3.40
N ASP A 125 8.72 26.26 -4.60
CA ASP A 125 7.57 26.07 -5.50
C ASP A 125 7.95 25.08 -6.60
N VAL A 126 7.17 24.00 -6.75
CA VAL A 126 7.35 22.98 -7.78
C VAL A 126 6.10 22.97 -8.66
N ASN A 127 6.25 23.20 -9.96
CA ASN A 127 5.15 23.06 -10.91
C ASN A 127 5.34 21.75 -11.67
N VAL A 128 4.30 20.91 -11.68
CA VAL A 128 4.20 19.73 -12.52
C VAL A 128 3.55 20.18 -13.83
N ASP A 129 4.34 20.20 -14.91
CA ASP A 129 3.99 20.87 -16.15
C ASP A 129 3.24 19.93 -17.11
N GLN A 130 3.92 18.90 -17.63
CA GLN A 130 3.37 17.95 -18.61
C GLN A 130 3.98 16.55 -18.42
N LEU A 131 3.20 15.52 -18.78
CA LEU A 131 3.69 14.14 -18.92
C LEU A 131 4.67 14.06 -20.09
N ASP A 132 5.82 13.42 -19.87
CA ASP A 132 6.78 13.09 -20.91
C ASP A 132 6.35 11.79 -21.62
N PRO A 133 5.95 11.84 -22.91
CA PRO A 133 5.39 10.68 -23.59
C PRO A 133 6.39 9.52 -23.75
N GLU A 134 7.67 9.81 -23.94
CA GLU A 134 8.70 8.79 -24.16
C GLU A 134 8.98 8.03 -22.87
N ARG A 135 9.10 8.74 -21.74
CA ARG A 135 9.30 8.13 -20.42
C ARG A 135 8.06 7.38 -19.94
N ALA A 136 6.87 7.91 -20.21
CA ALA A 136 5.61 7.23 -19.91
C ALA A 136 5.47 5.93 -20.71
N GLN A 137 5.81 5.93 -22.00
CA GLN A 137 5.79 4.73 -22.84
C GLN A 137 6.80 3.68 -22.34
N ALA A 138 8.00 4.10 -21.96
CA ALA A 138 9.02 3.19 -21.42
C ALA A 138 8.60 2.49 -20.11
N LEU A 139 7.71 3.09 -19.33
CA LEU A 139 7.12 2.48 -18.13
C LEU A 139 6.04 1.44 -18.48
N VAL A 140 5.33 1.62 -19.60
CA VAL A 140 4.34 0.67 -20.11
C VAL A 140 4.99 -0.54 -20.75
N ASP A 141 6.06 -0.32 -21.54
CA ASP A 141 6.78 -1.38 -22.25
C ASP A 141 7.63 -2.26 -21.30
N HIS A 142 7.99 -1.73 -20.13
CA HIS A 142 8.85 -2.37 -19.12
C HIS A 142 8.26 -2.22 -17.70
N PRO A 143 7.18 -2.95 -17.37
CA PRO A 143 6.48 -2.83 -16.09
C PRO A 143 7.35 -3.17 -14.87
N GLU A 144 8.43 -3.94 -15.04
CA GLU A 144 9.42 -4.19 -13.99
C GLU A 144 10.07 -2.91 -13.44
N ARG A 145 10.11 -1.83 -14.22
CA ARG A 145 10.68 -0.53 -13.82
C ARG A 145 9.80 0.24 -12.84
N ILE A 146 8.53 -0.12 -12.72
CA ILE A 146 7.61 0.51 -11.76
C ILE A 146 8.12 0.28 -10.33
N SER A 147 8.74 -0.87 -10.06
CA SER A 147 9.34 -1.20 -8.76
C SER A 147 10.49 -0.28 -8.34
N GLY A 148 11.25 0.28 -9.30
CA GLY A 148 12.37 1.20 -9.06
C GLY A 148 12.01 2.68 -9.20
N LEU A 149 10.78 2.99 -9.62
CA LEU A 149 10.36 4.36 -9.94
C LEU A 149 10.41 5.28 -8.71
N GLN A 150 10.16 4.74 -7.52
CA GLN A 150 10.24 5.51 -6.27
C GLN A 150 11.66 6.04 -6.02
N ASP A 151 12.68 5.19 -6.19
CA ASP A 151 14.08 5.56 -6.00
C ASP A 151 14.54 6.54 -7.07
N GLU A 152 14.07 6.38 -8.31
CA GLU A 152 14.32 7.31 -9.40
C GLU A 152 13.72 8.70 -9.11
N ILE A 153 12.46 8.76 -8.69
CA ILE A 153 11.79 10.02 -8.30
C ILE A 153 12.54 10.69 -7.14
N ALA A 154 12.96 9.92 -6.12
CA ALA A 154 13.71 10.46 -5.00
C ALA A 154 15.04 11.06 -5.44
N SER A 155 15.78 10.36 -6.33
CA SER A 155 17.03 10.84 -6.90
C SER A 155 16.84 12.09 -7.76
N ASP A 156 15.83 12.11 -8.62
CA ASP A 156 15.49 13.25 -9.48
C ASP A 156 15.15 14.50 -8.67
N VAL A 157 14.33 14.36 -7.62
CA VAL A 157 13.98 15.46 -6.72
C VAL A 157 15.20 15.96 -5.96
N GLN A 158 16.05 15.05 -5.48
CA GLN A 158 17.28 15.41 -4.76
C GLN A 158 18.23 16.20 -5.68
N HIS A 159 18.50 15.70 -6.88
CA HIS A 159 19.36 16.36 -7.85
C HIS A 159 18.77 17.71 -8.30
N GLY A 160 17.47 17.76 -8.60
CA GLY A 160 16.78 18.99 -9.00
C GLY A 160 16.81 20.06 -7.92
N THR A 161 16.57 19.68 -6.67
CA THR A 161 16.61 20.61 -5.52
C THR A 161 18.03 21.10 -5.26
N LEU A 162 19.04 20.23 -5.40
CA LEU A 162 20.44 20.61 -5.23
C LEU A 162 20.89 21.59 -6.33
N ASP A 163 20.56 21.33 -7.59
CA ASP A 163 20.84 22.25 -8.70
C ASP A 163 20.15 23.59 -8.50
N LEU A 164 18.87 23.58 -8.07
CA LEU A 164 18.15 24.81 -7.73
C LEU A 164 18.83 25.58 -6.60
N ALA A 165 19.27 24.90 -5.54
CA ALA A 165 19.94 25.54 -4.40
C ALA A 165 21.26 26.21 -4.84
N VAL A 166 22.06 25.53 -5.64
CA VAL A 166 23.33 26.05 -6.17
C VAL A 166 23.07 27.26 -7.09
N ARG A 167 22.19 27.13 -8.08
CA ARG A 167 21.86 28.22 -9.02
C ARG A 167 21.25 29.42 -8.31
N SER A 168 20.33 29.18 -7.37
CA SER A 168 19.73 30.24 -6.55
C SER A 168 20.78 30.93 -5.68
N GLY A 169 21.73 30.20 -5.12
CA GLY A 169 22.82 30.77 -4.34
C GLY A 169 23.73 31.67 -5.17
N VAL A 170 24.15 31.20 -6.35
CA VAL A 170 24.92 32.02 -7.29
C VAL A 170 24.13 33.27 -7.67
N ALA A 171 22.85 33.12 -8.03
CA ALA A 171 21.99 34.20 -8.48
C ALA A 171 21.78 35.28 -7.40
N VAL A 172 21.51 34.87 -6.15
CA VAL A 172 21.33 35.77 -5.01
C VAL A 172 22.60 36.59 -4.74
N VAL A 173 23.75 35.91 -4.70
CA VAL A 173 25.05 36.57 -4.42
C VAL A 173 25.44 37.49 -5.57
N SER A 174 25.30 37.05 -6.83
CA SER A 174 25.60 37.87 -8.00
C SER A 174 24.66 39.07 -8.11
N GLY A 175 23.36 38.87 -7.87
CA GLY A 175 22.35 39.92 -7.93
C GLY A 175 22.55 40.99 -6.86
N ALA A 176 22.79 40.58 -5.61
CA ALA A 176 23.10 41.51 -4.52
C ALA A 176 24.42 42.27 -4.73
N THR A 177 25.47 41.58 -5.24
CA THR A 177 26.77 42.21 -5.52
C THR A 177 26.67 43.20 -6.68
N ALA A 178 26.00 42.83 -7.77
CA ALA A 178 25.81 43.68 -8.94
C ALA A 178 24.99 44.93 -8.60
N LEU A 179 23.88 44.77 -7.88
CA LEU A 179 23.08 45.92 -7.45
C LEU A 179 23.82 46.78 -6.42
N GLY A 180 24.54 46.17 -5.48
CA GLY A 180 25.42 46.87 -4.55
C GLY A 180 26.50 47.70 -5.26
N LEU A 181 27.07 47.16 -6.34
CA LEU A 181 28.02 47.89 -7.18
C LEU A 181 27.35 49.04 -7.94
N ALA A 182 26.17 48.83 -8.51
CA ALA A 182 25.44 49.85 -9.26
C ALA A 182 25.03 51.04 -8.37
N VAL A 183 24.51 50.76 -7.16
CA VAL A 183 24.01 51.78 -6.21
C VAL A 183 25.17 52.51 -5.54
N TYR A 184 26.16 51.79 -5.01
CA TYR A 184 27.21 52.40 -4.20
C TYR A 184 28.46 52.77 -4.98
N ARG A 185 28.64 52.25 -6.20
CA ARG A 185 29.80 52.47 -7.08
C ARG A 185 31.15 52.23 -6.39
N ARG A 186 31.19 51.35 -5.39
CA ARG A 186 32.36 51.05 -4.56
C ARG A 186 32.50 49.53 -4.35
N PRO A 187 33.64 48.91 -4.72
CA PRO A 187 33.80 47.45 -4.69
C PRO A 187 33.67 46.88 -3.28
N ARG A 188 34.18 47.58 -2.25
CA ARG A 188 34.05 47.14 -0.85
C ARG A 188 32.59 47.03 -0.39
N ARG A 189 31.71 47.94 -0.83
CA ARG A 189 30.28 47.90 -0.47
C ARG A 189 29.52 46.86 -1.28
N ALA A 190 29.91 46.63 -2.54
CA ALA A 190 29.37 45.54 -3.36
C ALA A 190 29.72 44.18 -2.75
N LEU A 191 30.97 43.97 -2.33
CA LEU A 191 31.39 42.75 -1.64
C LEU A 191 30.69 42.57 -0.29
N ALA A 192 30.50 43.65 0.47
CA ALA A 192 29.70 43.60 1.70
C ALA A 192 28.24 43.22 1.44
N ALA A 193 27.65 43.70 0.34
CA ALA A 193 26.29 43.32 -0.08
C ALA A 193 26.21 41.84 -0.48
N GLY A 194 27.16 41.34 -1.28
CA GLY A 194 27.24 39.92 -1.64
C GLY A 194 27.50 39.01 -0.45
N GLY A 195 28.41 39.40 0.45
CA GLY A 195 28.69 38.67 1.69
C GLY A 195 27.49 38.63 2.64
N LEU A 196 26.75 39.74 2.76
CA LEU A 196 25.51 39.78 3.54
C LEU A 196 24.43 38.90 2.89
N ALA A 197 24.30 38.91 1.56
CA ALA A 197 23.36 38.04 0.85
C ALA A 197 23.68 36.56 1.07
N LEU A 198 24.96 36.19 1.00
CA LEU A 198 25.43 34.83 1.29
C LEU A 198 25.13 34.47 2.75
N ALA A 199 25.45 35.34 3.70
CA ALA A 199 25.17 35.10 5.12
C ALA A 199 23.67 34.91 5.40
N LEU A 200 22.81 35.75 4.81
CA LEU A 200 21.36 35.63 4.92
C LEU A 200 20.84 34.34 4.27
N LEU A 201 21.38 33.96 3.11
CA LEU A 201 21.00 32.72 2.44
C LEU A 201 21.43 31.49 3.24
N THR A 202 22.66 31.46 3.75
CA THR A 202 23.16 30.38 4.62
C THR A 202 22.36 30.30 5.91
N ALA A 203 22.01 31.44 6.52
CA ALA A 203 21.13 31.47 7.69
C ALA A 203 19.72 30.94 7.36
N SER A 204 19.17 31.30 6.19
CA SER A 204 17.84 30.84 5.74
C SER A 204 17.83 29.35 5.44
N GLY A 205 18.84 28.84 4.73
CA GLY A 205 19.00 27.41 4.46
C GLY A 205 19.28 26.60 5.73
N GLY A 206 20.09 27.14 6.64
CA GLY A 206 20.32 26.55 7.96
C GLY A 206 19.03 26.49 8.80
N ALA A 207 18.22 27.55 8.78
CA ALA A 207 16.90 27.55 9.42
C ALA A 207 15.95 26.54 8.77
N ALA A 208 15.95 26.44 7.44
CA ALA A 208 15.15 25.45 6.72
C ALA A 208 15.55 24.01 7.09
N ALA A 209 16.85 23.72 7.15
CA ALA A 209 17.37 22.42 7.57
C ALA A 209 17.07 22.12 9.06
N ALA A 210 17.22 23.11 9.94
CA ALA A 210 16.95 22.96 11.37
C ALA A 210 15.46 22.81 11.70
N THR A 211 14.58 23.32 10.85
CA THR A 211 13.11 23.22 10.99
C THR A 211 12.50 22.23 10.00
N TRP A 212 13.33 21.38 9.38
CA TRP A 212 12.88 20.40 8.41
C TRP A 212 11.91 19.43 9.06
N ASN A 213 10.72 19.34 8.48
CA ASN A 213 9.66 18.45 8.90
C ASN A 213 9.38 17.42 7.80
N PRO A 214 9.96 16.22 7.89
CA PRO A 214 9.72 15.16 6.92
C PRO A 214 8.23 14.71 6.93
N ASN A 215 7.55 14.83 8.07
CA ASN A 215 6.14 14.44 8.22
C ASN A 215 5.19 15.40 7.49
N SER A 216 5.67 16.52 6.96
CA SER A 216 4.83 17.47 6.21
C SER A 216 4.19 16.87 4.96
N VAL A 217 4.79 15.81 4.39
CA VAL A 217 4.24 15.04 3.25
C VAL A 217 2.97 14.29 3.63
N LEU A 218 2.80 13.96 4.92
CA LEU A 218 1.64 13.22 5.44
C LEU A 218 0.44 14.12 5.74
N GLU A 219 0.67 15.43 5.94
CA GLU A 219 -0.38 16.40 6.24
C GLU A 219 -0.41 17.56 5.23
N PRO A 220 -0.55 17.27 3.92
CA PRO A 220 -0.62 18.32 2.92
C PRO A 220 -1.94 19.07 2.99
N LYS A 221 -1.90 20.38 2.72
CA LYS A 221 -3.11 21.16 2.46
C LYS A 221 -3.39 21.16 0.96
N PHE A 222 -4.53 20.58 0.58
CA PHE A 222 -4.99 20.55 -0.81
C PHE A 222 -5.82 21.78 -1.17
N SER A 223 -5.83 22.14 -2.45
CA SER A 223 -6.63 23.23 -3.02
C SER A 223 -7.02 22.91 -4.45
N GLY A 224 -8.06 23.59 -4.97
CA GLY A 224 -8.59 23.33 -6.32
C GLY A 224 -9.39 22.02 -6.36
N LEU A 225 -9.43 21.36 -7.52
CA LEU A 225 -10.10 20.06 -7.69
C LEU A 225 -9.44 18.96 -6.83
N LEU A 226 -8.16 19.12 -6.47
CA LEU A 226 -7.47 18.23 -5.52
C LEU A 226 -8.01 18.30 -4.09
N SER A 227 -8.88 19.27 -3.73
CA SER A 227 -9.47 19.30 -2.37
C SER A 227 -10.40 18.11 -2.09
N SER A 228 -10.91 17.45 -3.13
CA SER A 228 -11.75 16.24 -3.05
C SER A 228 -10.94 14.95 -3.19
N ALA A 229 -9.62 15.03 -3.42
CA ALA A 229 -8.75 13.86 -3.53
C ALA A 229 -8.60 13.05 -2.23
N PRO A 230 -8.63 13.62 -1.00
CA PRO A 230 -8.49 12.85 0.24
C PRO A 230 -9.59 11.80 0.47
N SER A 231 -10.74 11.91 -0.21
CA SER A 231 -11.82 10.91 -0.18
C SER A 231 -11.68 9.81 -1.24
N LEU A 232 -10.78 9.97 -2.22
CA LEU A 232 -10.52 9.01 -3.29
C LEU A 232 -9.19 8.27 -3.11
N VAL A 233 -8.30 8.80 -2.26
CA VAL A 233 -7.04 8.17 -1.87
C VAL A 233 -7.01 8.18 -0.35
N GLY A 234 -7.08 7.00 0.27
CA GLY A 234 -7.12 6.81 1.72
C GLY A 234 -6.09 7.67 2.46
N ASN A 235 -6.50 8.25 3.60
CA ASN A 235 -5.72 9.20 4.38
C ASN A 235 -4.28 8.71 4.67
N ALA A 236 -3.28 9.60 4.55
CA ALA A 236 -1.88 9.38 4.95
C ALA A 236 -1.65 9.29 6.48
N ARG A 237 -2.69 8.94 7.25
CA ARG A 237 -2.57 8.34 8.59
C ARG A 237 -2.39 6.82 8.51
N SER A 238 -2.64 6.22 7.36
CA SER A 238 -2.38 4.80 7.11
C SER A 238 -0.88 4.50 7.07
N ILE A 239 -0.01 5.39 6.60
CA ILE A 239 1.44 5.08 6.40
C ILE A 239 2.26 4.92 7.70
N VAL A 240 1.93 5.63 8.78
CA VAL A 240 2.62 5.43 10.10
C VAL A 240 1.94 4.33 10.91
N THR A 241 0.65 4.11 10.67
CA THR A 241 -0.06 2.93 11.18
C THR A 241 0.41 1.67 10.46
N GLU A 242 0.86 1.77 9.21
CA GLU A 242 1.33 0.66 8.36
C GLU A 242 2.67 0.09 8.79
N PHE A 243 3.56 0.79 9.51
CA PHE A 243 4.79 0.13 9.98
C PHE A 243 4.56 -0.70 11.26
N ASP A 244 3.69 -0.21 12.16
CA ASP A 244 3.24 -0.96 13.34
C ASP A 244 2.23 -2.05 12.96
N VAL A 245 1.37 -1.79 11.97
CA VAL A 245 0.53 -2.80 11.30
C VAL A 245 1.43 -3.77 10.56
N TYR A 246 2.44 -3.37 9.78
CA TYR A 246 3.33 -4.33 9.10
C TYR A 246 4.14 -5.18 10.08
N GLN A 247 4.58 -4.66 11.22
CA GLN A 247 5.19 -5.47 12.27
C GLN A 247 4.18 -6.33 13.04
N GLN A 248 2.96 -5.83 13.29
CA GLN A 248 1.88 -6.62 13.88
C GLN A 248 1.33 -7.66 12.90
N GLU A 249 1.33 -7.38 11.61
CA GLU A 249 0.94 -8.26 10.50
C GLU A 249 2.03 -9.28 10.27
N LEU A 250 3.32 -8.93 10.35
CA LEU A 250 4.39 -9.93 10.35
C LEU A 250 4.36 -10.79 11.62
N ALA A 251 4.11 -10.20 12.80
CA ALA A 251 3.99 -10.96 14.04
C ALA A 251 2.72 -11.84 14.04
N ARG A 252 1.59 -11.35 13.51
CA ARG A 252 0.34 -12.11 13.32
C ARG A 252 0.55 -13.18 12.26
N LEU A 253 1.14 -12.90 11.12
CA LEU A 253 1.42 -13.87 10.08
C LEU A 253 2.36 -14.97 10.61
N VAL A 254 3.43 -14.63 11.33
CA VAL A 254 4.32 -15.63 11.95
C VAL A 254 3.63 -16.42 13.06
N THR A 255 2.84 -15.78 13.93
CA THR A 255 2.09 -16.44 15.02
C THR A 255 0.96 -17.30 14.47
N ASN A 256 0.28 -16.86 13.42
CA ASN A 256 -0.84 -17.56 12.81
C ASN A 256 -0.35 -18.70 11.92
N VAL A 257 0.80 -18.56 11.26
CA VAL A 257 1.48 -19.65 10.55
C VAL A 257 1.97 -20.72 11.53
N THR A 258 2.52 -20.34 12.70
CA THR A 258 2.86 -21.33 13.75
C THR A 258 1.62 -21.99 14.36
N LYS A 259 0.53 -21.24 14.60
CA LYS A 259 -0.73 -21.82 15.12
C LYS A 259 -1.43 -22.75 14.13
N LEU A 260 -1.38 -22.45 12.84
CA LEU A 260 -1.92 -23.30 11.79
C LEU A 260 -1.05 -24.55 11.58
N TYR A 261 0.27 -24.44 11.78
CA TYR A 261 1.17 -25.59 11.87
C TYR A 261 0.87 -26.48 13.08
N ASP A 262 0.61 -25.89 14.25
CA ASP A 262 0.20 -26.64 15.44
C ASP A 262 -1.16 -27.32 15.22
N ALA A 263 -2.14 -26.62 14.62
CA ALA A 263 -3.47 -27.17 14.36
C ALA A 263 -3.44 -28.37 13.40
N THR A 264 -2.69 -28.27 12.29
CA THR A 264 -2.52 -29.38 11.33
C THR A 264 -1.76 -30.57 11.94
N SER A 265 -0.83 -30.32 12.87
CA SER A 265 -0.10 -31.37 13.60
C SER A 265 -0.96 -32.09 14.64
N THR A 266 -2.09 -31.50 15.06
CA THR A 266 -3.02 -32.08 16.04
C THR A 266 -4.22 -32.81 15.43
N LEU A 267 -4.31 -32.86 14.10
CA LEU A 267 -5.39 -33.59 13.43
C LEU A 267 -5.31 -35.10 13.78
N PRO A 268 -6.43 -35.76 14.10
CA PRO A 268 -6.43 -37.17 14.45
C PRO A 268 -5.92 -38.02 13.29
N ALA A 269 -5.04 -38.98 13.56
CA ALA A 269 -4.70 -40.01 12.58
C ALA A 269 -5.96 -40.83 12.26
N TYR A 270 -6.46 -40.69 11.03
CA TYR A 270 -7.63 -41.43 10.55
C TYR A 270 -7.20 -42.85 10.10
N GLN A 271 -8.04 -43.85 10.38
CA GLN A 271 -7.82 -45.21 9.87
C GLN A 271 -8.69 -45.42 8.62
N PRO A 272 -8.07 -45.63 7.46
CA PRO A 272 -8.78 -45.76 6.18
C PRO A 272 -9.72 -46.97 6.13
N ASP A 273 -11.00 -46.75 5.83
CA ASP A 273 -11.88 -47.83 5.35
C ASP A 273 -11.66 -48.00 3.83
N PRO A 274 -11.21 -49.18 3.34
CA PRO A 274 -10.93 -49.40 1.92
C PRO A 274 -12.18 -49.42 1.04
N THR A 275 -13.37 -49.57 1.63
CA THR A 275 -14.64 -49.61 0.90
C THR A 275 -15.15 -48.21 0.50
N THR A 276 -14.46 -47.15 0.94
CA THR A 276 -14.84 -45.77 0.64
C THR A 276 -13.90 -45.10 -0.36
N ILE A 277 -14.47 -44.19 -1.15
CA ILE A 277 -13.79 -43.16 -1.92
C ILE A 277 -13.87 -41.88 -1.10
N ARG A 278 -12.73 -41.24 -0.84
CA ARG A 278 -12.62 -40.03 -0.03
C ARG A 278 -12.42 -38.81 -0.91
N VAL A 279 -13.35 -37.86 -0.82
CA VAL A 279 -13.32 -36.59 -1.55
C VAL A 279 -13.06 -35.47 -0.56
N LEU A 280 -11.99 -34.71 -0.77
CA LEU A 280 -11.77 -33.48 -0.01
C LEU A 280 -12.47 -32.34 -0.74
N HIS A 281 -13.50 -31.74 -0.13
CA HIS A 281 -14.20 -30.57 -0.64
C HIS A 281 -13.58 -29.30 -0.02
N VAL A 282 -13.06 -28.44 -0.88
CA VAL A 282 -12.53 -27.12 -0.53
C VAL A 282 -13.24 -26.04 -1.34
N SER A 283 -13.22 -24.83 -0.83
CA SER A 283 -13.78 -23.68 -1.55
C SER A 283 -13.23 -22.37 -0.97
N ASP A 284 -13.34 -21.29 -1.73
CA ASP A 284 -13.18 -19.91 -1.27
C ASP A 284 -11.82 -19.72 -0.56
N ILE A 285 -10.74 -20.19 -1.22
CA ILE A 285 -9.36 -20.18 -0.69
C ILE A 285 -8.80 -18.75 -0.61
N HIS A 286 -9.22 -17.85 -1.51
CA HIS A 286 -8.88 -16.42 -1.50
C HIS A 286 -7.41 -16.13 -1.19
N LEU A 287 -6.50 -16.75 -1.96
CA LEU A 287 -5.05 -16.53 -1.85
C LEU A 287 -4.44 -16.80 -0.47
N ASN A 288 -5.06 -17.63 0.39
CA ASN A 288 -4.43 -18.00 1.65
C ASN A 288 -3.35 -19.09 1.44
N PRO A 289 -2.03 -18.78 1.58
CA PRO A 289 -0.97 -19.76 1.31
C PRO A 289 -0.94 -20.91 2.30
N ALA A 290 -1.58 -20.74 3.46
CA ALA A 290 -1.66 -21.78 4.48
C ALA A 290 -2.57 -22.94 4.04
N SER A 291 -3.56 -22.68 3.20
CA SER A 291 -4.53 -23.67 2.72
C SER A 291 -3.84 -24.81 1.97
N TRP A 292 -2.79 -24.54 1.17
CA TRP A 292 -2.07 -25.61 0.47
C TRP A 292 -1.41 -26.62 1.40
N LYS A 293 -0.87 -26.16 2.54
CA LYS A 293 -0.30 -27.07 3.55
C LYS A 293 -1.38 -27.86 4.27
N ILE A 294 -2.52 -27.24 4.58
CA ILE A 294 -3.66 -27.93 5.19
C ILE A 294 -4.18 -29.01 4.24
N ILE A 295 -4.41 -28.66 2.97
CA ILE A 295 -4.87 -29.58 1.93
C ILE A 295 -3.89 -30.74 1.78
N ALA A 296 -2.59 -30.48 1.66
CA ALA A 296 -1.58 -31.55 1.57
C ALA A 296 -1.59 -32.47 2.80
N SER A 297 -1.66 -31.91 4.02
CA SER A 297 -1.77 -32.71 5.25
C SER A 297 -3.05 -33.55 5.30
N LEU A 298 -4.18 -33.00 4.87
CA LEU A 298 -5.44 -33.75 4.81
C LEU A 298 -5.38 -34.86 3.76
N VAL A 299 -4.79 -34.59 2.59
CA VAL A 299 -4.57 -35.58 1.55
C VAL A 299 -3.78 -36.77 2.08
N GLU A 300 -2.68 -36.50 2.79
CA GLU A 300 -1.84 -37.54 3.38
C GLU A 300 -2.55 -38.28 4.53
N GLN A 301 -3.11 -37.57 5.50
CA GLN A 301 -3.68 -38.15 6.72
C GLN A 301 -4.98 -38.92 6.50
N TYR A 302 -5.82 -38.46 5.58
CA TYR A 302 -7.10 -39.11 5.27
C TYR A 302 -7.02 -40.02 4.04
N GLU A 303 -5.87 -40.10 3.36
CA GLU A 303 -5.73 -40.83 2.09
C GLU A 303 -6.80 -40.43 1.07
N ILE A 304 -6.85 -39.12 0.78
CA ILE A 304 -7.84 -38.53 -0.12
C ILE A 304 -7.63 -39.06 -1.55
N ASN A 305 -8.72 -39.46 -2.22
CA ASN A 305 -8.68 -39.97 -3.58
C ASN A 305 -8.79 -38.88 -4.64
N VAL A 306 -9.46 -37.77 -4.32
CA VAL A 306 -9.64 -36.60 -5.19
C VAL A 306 -9.99 -35.37 -4.36
N ILE A 307 -9.44 -34.23 -4.76
CA ILE A 307 -9.75 -32.92 -4.20
C ILE A 307 -10.75 -32.26 -5.15
N VAL A 308 -11.82 -31.69 -4.60
CA VAL A 308 -12.81 -30.91 -5.35
C VAL A 308 -12.82 -29.50 -4.78
N ASP A 309 -12.46 -28.55 -5.63
CA ASP A 309 -12.49 -27.13 -5.34
C ASP A 309 -13.67 -26.48 -6.06
N SER A 310 -14.61 -25.94 -5.28
CA SER A 310 -15.78 -25.24 -5.81
C SER A 310 -15.52 -23.78 -6.19
N GLY A 311 -14.29 -23.30 -6.22
CA GLY A 311 -13.91 -22.00 -6.79
C GLY A 311 -13.62 -20.92 -5.74
N ASP A 312 -13.38 -19.70 -6.22
CA ASP A 312 -12.88 -18.54 -5.46
C ASP A 312 -11.52 -18.80 -4.82
N THR A 313 -10.60 -19.32 -5.65
CA THR A 313 -9.18 -19.42 -5.31
C THR A 313 -8.47 -18.07 -5.25
N MET A 314 -8.91 -17.12 -6.07
CA MET A 314 -8.32 -15.79 -6.22
C MET A 314 -9.09 -14.70 -5.47
N ASP A 315 -8.46 -13.55 -5.23
CA ASP A 315 -9.17 -12.35 -4.73
C ASP A 315 -9.57 -11.40 -5.87
N HIS A 316 -8.70 -11.20 -6.86
CA HIS A 316 -8.94 -10.28 -7.98
C HIS A 316 -8.98 -10.98 -9.35
N GLY A 317 -8.61 -12.25 -9.43
CA GLY A 317 -8.57 -13.04 -10.67
C GLY A 317 -7.52 -12.54 -11.68
N SER A 318 -6.49 -11.84 -11.23
CA SER A 318 -5.44 -11.25 -12.06
C SER A 318 -4.32 -12.23 -12.39
N ALA A 319 -3.64 -12.04 -13.52
CA ALA A 319 -2.50 -12.85 -13.93
C ALA A 319 -1.38 -12.94 -12.88
N ALA A 320 -1.19 -11.87 -12.10
CA ALA A 320 -0.16 -11.79 -11.07
C ALA A 320 -0.44 -12.72 -9.88
N GLU A 321 -1.71 -13.07 -9.65
CA GLU A 321 -2.13 -13.97 -8.56
C GLU A 321 -1.95 -15.45 -8.95
N ASN A 322 -1.88 -15.79 -10.24
CA ASN A 322 -1.92 -17.16 -10.74
C ASN A 322 -0.83 -18.09 -10.18
N GLY A 323 0.37 -17.58 -9.90
CA GLY A 323 1.45 -18.39 -9.29
C GLY A 323 1.10 -18.96 -7.91
N PHE A 324 0.04 -18.46 -7.27
CA PHE A 324 -0.53 -19.05 -6.06
C PHE A 324 -0.98 -20.51 -6.25
N LEU A 325 -1.38 -20.89 -7.47
CA LEU A 325 -1.95 -22.20 -7.78
C LEU A 325 -0.90 -23.29 -8.06
N ASP A 326 0.37 -22.90 -8.24
CA ASP A 326 1.47 -23.82 -8.58
C ASP A 326 1.56 -25.07 -7.68
N PRO A 327 1.30 -24.99 -6.35
CA PRO A 327 1.34 -26.16 -5.48
C PRO A 327 0.36 -27.28 -5.85
N ILE A 328 -0.70 -27.02 -6.64
CA ILE A 328 -1.70 -28.02 -7.05
C ILE A 328 -1.06 -29.24 -7.74
N ALA A 329 0.02 -29.02 -8.47
CA ALA A 329 0.74 -30.08 -9.18
C ALA A 329 1.26 -31.19 -8.24
N ASP A 330 1.55 -30.85 -6.98
CA ASP A 330 2.28 -31.70 -6.04
C ASP A 330 1.44 -32.13 -4.82
N LEU A 331 0.12 -31.89 -4.81
CA LEU A 331 -0.75 -32.19 -3.65
C LEU A 331 -0.94 -33.68 -3.35
N GLY A 332 -0.56 -34.58 -4.27
CA GLY A 332 -0.63 -36.03 -4.07
C GLY A 332 -1.98 -36.69 -4.37
N ALA A 333 -3.01 -35.90 -4.69
CA ALA A 333 -4.30 -36.36 -5.21
C ALA A 333 -4.75 -35.48 -6.39
N PRO A 334 -5.53 -36.00 -7.35
CA PRO A 334 -6.06 -35.20 -8.46
C PRO A 334 -6.94 -34.04 -7.99
N TYR A 335 -6.84 -32.90 -8.68
CA TYR A 335 -7.52 -31.66 -8.31
C TYR A 335 -8.60 -31.29 -9.32
N VAL A 336 -9.87 -31.43 -8.94
CA VAL A 336 -11.02 -31.03 -9.75
C VAL A 336 -11.45 -29.62 -9.34
N TRP A 337 -11.65 -28.73 -10.30
CA TRP A 337 -11.91 -27.31 -10.02
C TRP A 337 -12.98 -26.73 -10.93
N VAL A 338 -13.84 -25.87 -10.38
CA VAL A 338 -14.70 -24.95 -11.16
C VAL A 338 -14.32 -23.50 -10.87
N ARG A 339 -14.54 -22.62 -11.84
CA ARG A 339 -14.30 -21.18 -11.70
C ARG A 339 -15.30 -20.57 -10.73
N GLY A 340 -14.85 -19.80 -9.74
CA GLY A 340 -15.71 -18.94 -8.91
C GLY A 340 -15.88 -17.53 -9.49
N ASN A 341 -16.62 -16.66 -8.79
CA ASN A 341 -16.87 -15.29 -9.26
C ASN A 341 -15.68 -14.33 -9.03
N HIS A 342 -14.67 -14.72 -8.24
CA HIS A 342 -13.39 -14.01 -8.11
C HIS A 342 -12.31 -14.57 -9.04
N ASP A 343 -12.51 -15.75 -9.61
CA ASP A 343 -11.57 -16.37 -10.54
C ASP A 343 -11.88 -15.94 -11.99
N SER A 344 -10.87 -15.42 -12.69
CA SER A 344 -11.08 -14.97 -14.07
C SER A 344 -10.94 -16.12 -15.07
N ARG A 345 -11.32 -15.88 -16.34
CA ARG A 345 -10.98 -16.81 -17.43
C ARG A 345 -9.47 -16.93 -17.66
N GLU A 346 -8.68 -15.95 -17.21
CA GLU A 346 -7.22 -16.06 -17.25
C GLU A 346 -6.71 -17.03 -16.19
N THR A 347 -7.24 -16.97 -14.97
CA THR A 347 -7.00 -17.96 -13.91
C THR A 347 -7.36 -19.37 -14.35
N GLN A 348 -8.53 -19.54 -14.98
CA GLN A 348 -8.94 -20.84 -15.53
C GLN A 348 -7.94 -21.41 -16.54
N ARG A 349 -7.49 -20.58 -17.51
CA ARG A 349 -6.49 -21.02 -18.51
C ARG A 349 -5.15 -21.39 -17.88
N TYR A 350 -4.79 -20.73 -16.77
CA TYR A 350 -3.59 -21.07 -16.02
C TYR A 350 -3.72 -22.46 -15.38
N LEU A 351 -4.84 -22.74 -14.70
CA LEU A 351 -5.14 -24.05 -14.12
C LEU A 351 -5.20 -25.18 -15.16
N GLU A 352 -5.74 -24.91 -16.34
CA GLU A 352 -5.76 -25.87 -17.46
C GLU A 352 -4.33 -26.31 -17.88
N GLY A 353 -3.31 -25.50 -17.58
CA GLY A 353 -1.90 -25.80 -17.84
C GLY A 353 -1.16 -26.48 -16.69
N ILE A 354 -1.79 -26.63 -15.51
CA ILE A 354 -1.18 -27.29 -14.36
C ILE A 354 -1.43 -28.80 -14.46
N ASP A 355 -0.34 -29.58 -14.44
CA ASP A 355 -0.43 -31.03 -14.33
C ASP A 355 -1.18 -31.42 -13.05
N ASN A 356 -1.97 -32.50 -13.06
CA ASN A 356 -2.82 -32.93 -11.93
C ASN A 356 -4.11 -32.12 -11.71
N ALA A 357 -4.34 -31.02 -12.45
CA ALA A 357 -5.57 -30.24 -12.41
C ALA A 357 -6.60 -30.64 -13.48
N HIS A 358 -7.88 -30.61 -13.12
CA HIS A 358 -9.03 -30.94 -13.95
C HIS A 358 -10.09 -29.83 -13.85
N VAL A 359 -9.97 -28.84 -14.75
CA VAL A 359 -10.93 -27.74 -14.85
C VAL A 359 -12.24 -28.23 -15.47
N LEU A 360 -13.35 -27.96 -14.79
CA LEU A 360 -14.70 -28.21 -15.26
C LEU A 360 -15.39 -26.89 -15.56
N ASP A 361 -15.87 -26.76 -16.79
CA ASP A 361 -16.68 -25.63 -17.23
C ASP A 361 -17.66 -26.12 -18.30
N GLU A 362 -18.74 -25.38 -18.50
CA GLU A 362 -19.74 -25.64 -19.55
C GLU A 362 -20.34 -27.08 -19.53
N GLY A 363 -20.43 -27.69 -18.35
CA GLY A 363 -20.98 -29.05 -18.18
C GLY A 363 -20.04 -30.17 -18.62
N ARG A 364 -18.75 -29.87 -18.83
CA ARG A 364 -17.72 -30.88 -19.12
C ARG A 364 -17.66 -31.92 -18.00
N ALA A 365 -17.64 -33.19 -18.39
CA ALA A 365 -17.53 -34.31 -17.45
C ALA A 365 -16.14 -34.97 -17.49
N VAL A 366 -15.61 -35.35 -16.31
CA VAL A 366 -14.35 -36.08 -16.14
C VAL A 366 -14.53 -37.23 -15.15
N THR A 367 -13.79 -38.32 -15.32
CA THR A 367 -13.75 -39.40 -14.33
C THR A 367 -12.36 -39.45 -13.73
N VAL A 368 -12.27 -39.28 -12.41
CA VAL A 368 -11.03 -39.19 -11.65
C VAL A 368 -11.26 -39.62 -10.20
N GLY A 369 -10.26 -40.20 -9.54
CA GLY A 369 -10.40 -40.65 -8.15
C GLY A 369 -11.46 -41.75 -7.92
N GLY A 370 -11.93 -42.40 -8.98
CA GLY A 370 -13.01 -43.41 -8.91
C GLY A 370 -14.43 -42.83 -9.06
N LEU A 371 -14.57 -41.52 -9.24
CA LEU A 371 -15.87 -40.84 -9.39
C LEU A 371 -15.93 -40.05 -10.70
N ARG A 372 -17.14 -39.80 -11.19
CA ARG A 372 -17.41 -38.95 -12.35
C ARG A 372 -17.98 -37.61 -11.91
N PHE A 373 -17.32 -36.54 -12.34
CA PHE A 373 -17.65 -35.17 -12.04
C PHE A 373 -18.11 -34.43 -13.29
N ALA A 374 -18.99 -33.45 -13.14
CA ALA A 374 -19.22 -32.43 -14.15
C ALA A 374 -19.49 -31.09 -13.49
N GLY A 375 -19.08 -29.99 -14.12
CA GLY A 375 -19.20 -28.68 -13.48
C GLY A 375 -19.41 -27.52 -14.44
N MET A 376 -19.75 -26.38 -13.84
CA MET A 376 -20.01 -25.12 -14.51
C MET A 376 -19.24 -24.03 -13.77
N GLY A 377 -18.40 -23.29 -14.50
CA GLY A 377 -17.75 -22.12 -13.94
C GLY A 377 -18.76 -21.00 -13.72
N ASP A 378 -18.57 -20.23 -12.67
CA ASP A 378 -19.39 -19.08 -12.34
C ASP A 378 -19.43 -18.13 -13.56
N PRO A 379 -20.65 -17.79 -14.03
CA PRO A 379 -20.82 -16.92 -15.18
C PRO A 379 -20.55 -15.45 -14.79
N GLN A 380 -20.55 -15.11 -13.50
CA GLN A 380 -20.22 -13.79 -12.98
C GLN A 380 -18.72 -13.67 -12.72
N PHE A 381 -18.22 -12.45 -12.84
CA PHE A 381 -16.86 -12.08 -12.43
C PHE A 381 -16.94 -10.76 -11.68
N THR A 382 -16.86 -10.82 -10.35
CA THR A 382 -17.17 -9.70 -9.43
C THR A 382 -16.11 -9.47 -8.34
N PRO A 383 -14.81 -9.43 -8.68
CA PRO A 383 -13.72 -9.34 -7.69
C PRO A 383 -13.78 -8.11 -6.77
N ASP A 384 -14.29 -6.98 -7.28
CA ASP A 384 -14.27 -5.69 -6.59
C ASP A 384 -15.57 -5.33 -5.84
N ARG A 385 -16.58 -6.23 -5.83
CA ARG A 385 -17.92 -6.08 -5.20
C ARG A 385 -18.66 -4.73 -5.45
N SER A 386 -18.17 -3.89 -6.36
CA SER A 386 -18.58 -2.49 -6.55
C SER A 386 -19.25 -2.20 -7.90
N GLY A 387 -19.49 -3.25 -8.70
CA GLY A 387 -20.16 -3.16 -10.00
C GLY A 387 -21.68 -3.18 -9.92
N ASP A 388 -22.32 -2.68 -10.99
CA ASP A 388 -23.76 -2.76 -11.21
C ASP A 388 -24.21 -4.23 -11.31
N LYS A 389 -24.82 -4.73 -10.21
CA LYS A 389 -25.34 -6.10 -10.12
C LYS A 389 -26.47 -6.42 -11.12
N GLU A 390 -27.10 -5.40 -11.70
CA GLU A 390 -28.28 -5.55 -12.55
C GLU A 390 -28.00 -6.19 -13.94
N ASN A 391 -26.75 -6.23 -14.39
CA ASN A 391 -26.37 -6.78 -15.71
C ASN A 391 -25.47 -8.02 -15.63
N LEU A 392 -25.38 -8.65 -14.46
CA LEU A 392 -24.56 -9.85 -14.28
C LEU A 392 -25.23 -11.06 -14.97
N PRO A 393 -24.44 -11.95 -15.59
CA PRO A 393 -24.93 -13.22 -16.10
C PRO A 393 -25.66 -14.02 -15.01
N SER A 394 -26.73 -14.74 -15.40
CA SER A 394 -27.58 -15.48 -14.47
C SER A 394 -26.98 -16.82 -14.05
N GLU A 395 -26.86 -17.03 -12.73
CA GLU A 395 -26.50 -18.33 -12.13
C GLU A 395 -27.49 -19.43 -12.48
N GLU A 396 -28.79 -19.15 -12.38
CA GLU A 396 -29.85 -20.10 -12.74
C GLU A 396 -29.69 -20.59 -14.19
N THR A 397 -29.36 -19.68 -15.11
CA THR A 397 -29.13 -20.06 -16.51
C THR A 397 -27.89 -20.95 -16.67
N ALA A 398 -26.82 -20.67 -15.92
CA ALA A 398 -25.64 -21.52 -15.91
C ALA A 398 -25.94 -22.90 -15.30
N GLY A 399 -26.68 -22.94 -14.19
CA GLY A 399 -27.18 -24.15 -13.55
C GLY A 399 -28.06 -25.01 -14.46
N GLN A 400 -28.97 -24.39 -15.22
CA GLN A 400 -29.82 -25.09 -16.19
C GLN A 400 -29.00 -25.74 -17.31
N ARG A 401 -27.95 -25.06 -17.80
CA ARG A 401 -27.01 -25.64 -18.78
C ARG A 401 -26.27 -26.84 -18.19
N LEU A 402 -25.84 -26.74 -16.93
CA LEU A 402 -25.24 -27.87 -16.23
C LEU A 402 -26.23 -29.04 -16.11
N ALA A 403 -27.47 -28.78 -15.70
CA ALA A 403 -28.53 -29.79 -15.60
C ALA A 403 -28.83 -30.48 -16.93
N ASP A 404 -28.85 -29.74 -18.04
CA ASP A 404 -29.02 -30.31 -19.38
C ASP A 404 -27.82 -31.19 -19.79
N ALA A 405 -26.59 -30.77 -19.47
CA ALA A 405 -25.39 -31.58 -19.70
C ALA A 405 -25.43 -32.88 -18.87
N LEU A 406 -25.83 -32.81 -17.59
CA LEU A 406 -26.01 -33.97 -16.71
C LEU A 406 -27.05 -34.94 -17.26
N ARG A 407 -28.19 -34.43 -17.74
CA ARG A 407 -29.25 -35.24 -18.37
C ARG A 407 -28.74 -35.94 -19.62
N ALA A 408 -27.94 -35.26 -20.45
CA ALA A 408 -27.31 -35.83 -21.63
C ALA A 408 -26.32 -36.96 -21.26
N GLN A 409 -25.50 -36.75 -20.22
CA GLN A 409 -24.58 -37.79 -19.70
C GLN A 409 -25.34 -39.03 -19.22
N LYS A 410 -26.44 -38.84 -18.47
CA LYS A 410 -27.31 -39.92 -18.01
C LYS A 410 -27.94 -40.68 -19.18
N ALA A 411 -28.45 -39.96 -20.19
CA ALA A 411 -29.02 -40.57 -21.39
C ALA A 411 -27.98 -41.36 -22.22
N ALA A 412 -26.71 -40.93 -22.18
CA ALA A 412 -25.58 -41.63 -22.80
C ALA A 412 -25.09 -42.85 -21.99
N GLY A 413 -25.68 -43.16 -20.84
CA GLY A 413 -25.27 -44.28 -19.99
C GLY A 413 -24.02 -44.02 -19.15
N THR A 414 -23.60 -42.76 -19.03
CA THR A 414 -22.44 -42.34 -18.24
C THR A 414 -22.86 -41.28 -17.20
N PRO A 415 -23.76 -41.63 -16.25
CA PRO A 415 -24.27 -40.68 -15.28
C PRO A 415 -23.12 -40.08 -14.46
N VAL A 416 -23.26 -38.80 -14.11
CA VAL A 416 -22.32 -38.08 -13.26
C VAL A 416 -22.66 -38.38 -11.80
N ASP A 417 -21.64 -38.61 -10.98
CA ASP A 417 -21.80 -38.90 -9.55
C ASP A 417 -21.91 -37.60 -8.75
N ILE A 418 -21.07 -36.61 -9.08
CA ILE A 418 -21.01 -35.34 -8.36
C ILE A 418 -21.03 -34.17 -9.36
N ALA A 419 -22.00 -33.27 -9.23
CA ALA A 419 -21.99 -31.99 -9.93
C ALA A 419 -21.28 -30.91 -9.12
N ILE A 420 -20.67 -29.92 -9.78
CA ILE A 420 -19.94 -28.83 -9.12
C ILE A 420 -20.33 -27.49 -9.76
N ALA A 421 -20.72 -26.52 -8.94
CA ALA A 421 -20.92 -25.14 -9.35
C ALA A 421 -20.51 -24.23 -8.19
N HIS A 422 -19.94 -23.05 -8.45
CA HIS A 422 -19.51 -22.19 -7.35
C HIS A 422 -20.70 -21.65 -6.55
N ASN A 423 -21.69 -21.07 -7.24
CA ASN A 423 -22.86 -20.50 -6.60
C ASN A 423 -23.95 -21.55 -6.30
N PRO A 424 -24.51 -21.60 -5.08
CA PRO A 424 -25.60 -22.50 -4.73
C PRO A 424 -26.85 -22.35 -5.60
N ASP A 425 -27.14 -21.16 -6.14
CA ASP A 425 -28.28 -20.95 -7.03
C ASP A 425 -28.12 -21.75 -8.33
N ALA A 426 -26.92 -21.77 -8.91
CA ALA A 426 -26.62 -22.62 -10.07
C ALA A 426 -26.65 -24.11 -9.70
N ALA A 427 -26.15 -24.47 -8.51
CA ALA A 427 -26.14 -25.86 -8.03
C ALA A 427 -27.56 -26.43 -7.86
N ARG A 428 -28.51 -25.63 -7.35
CA ARG A 428 -29.92 -26.04 -7.13
C ARG A 428 -30.63 -26.45 -8.41
N GLU A 429 -30.29 -25.86 -9.55
CA GLU A 429 -30.88 -26.24 -10.85
C GLU A 429 -30.53 -27.67 -11.29
N THR A 430 -29.52 -28.30 -10.67
CA THR A 430 -29.12 -29.70 -10.95
C THR A 430 -29.98 -30.75 -10.23
N ASP A 431 -30.97 -30.32 -9.45
CA ASP A 431 -31.81 -31.20 -8.64
C ASP A 431 -32.49 -32.33 -9.46
N GLY A 432 -32.38 -33.55 -8.94
CA GLY A 432 -32.82 -34.79 -9.56
C GLY A 432 -31.94 -35.30 -10.70
N GLN A 433 -30.87 -34.61 -11.08
CA GLN A 433 -29.94 -35.07 -12.12
C GLN A 433 -28.75 -35.86 -11.56
N VAL A 434 -28.30 -35.53 -10.35
CA VAL A 434 -27.16 -36.17 -9.66
C VAL A 434 -27.50 -36.48 -8.20
N PRO A 435 -26.85 -37.46 -7.55
CA PRO A 435 -27.08 -37.74 -6.14
C PRO A 435 -26.47 -36.66 -5.21
N LEU A 436 -25.40 -35.98 -5.64
CA LEU A 436 -24.68 -34.97 -4.86
C LEU A 436 -24.24 -33.80 -5.77
N VAL A 437 -24.41 -32.57 -5.29
CA VAL A 437 -23.86 -31.35 -5.90
C VAL A 437 -23.10 -30.54 -4.86
N LEU A 438 -21.94 -30.02 -5.24
CA LEU A 438 -21.02 -29.27 -4.40
C LEU A 438 -20.98 -27.80 -4.83
N ALA A 439 -21.02 -26.90 -3.84
CA ALA A 439 -20.96 -25.45 -4.01
C ALA A 439 -20.15 -24.75 -2.92
N GLY A 440 -19.86 -23.46 -3.13
CA GLY A 440 -19.15 -22.57 -2.21
C GLY A 440 -19.86 -21.22 -2.09
N HIS A 441 -19.11 -20.12 -2.26
CA HIS A 441 -19.60 -18.74 -2.39
C HIS A 441 -20.13 -18.08 -1.11
N LEU A 442 -20.77 -18.85 -0.22
CA LEU A 442 -21.40 -18.31 0.99
C LEU A 442 -20.47 -18.26 2.21
N HIS A 443 -19.24 -18.75 2.09
CA HIS A 443 -18.24 -18.82 3.15
C HIS A 443 -18.72 -19.52 4.44
N HIS A 444 -19.73 -20.39 4.37
CA HIS A 444 -20.15 -21.23 5.48
C HIS A 444 -20.61 -22.61 5.01
N SER A 445 -20.34 -23.61 5.84
CA SER A 445 -20.79 -24.99 5.61
C SER A 445 -22.31 -25.15 5.78
N GLU A 446 -22.97 -25.80 4.80
CA GLU A 446 -24.37 -26.24 4.90
C GLU A 446 -24.63 -27.50 4.07
N MET A 447 -25.46 -28.42 4.58
CA MET A 447 -25.92 -29.63 3.87
C MET A 447 -27.44 -29.64 3.77
N GLU A 448 -27.97 -29.69 2.55
CA GLU A 448 -29.40 -29.71 2.24
C GLU A 448 -29.77 -30.89 1.34
N ILE A 449 -31.00 -31.41 1.46
CA ILE A 449 -31.61 -32.30 0.47
C ILE A 449 -32.66 -31.47 -0.28
N LEU A 450 -32.47 -31.34 -1.59
CA LEU A 450 -33.38 -30.61 -2.49
C LEU A 450 -34.66 -31.42 -2.76
N ASP A 451 -35.66 -30.77 -3.33
CA ASP A 451 -37.02 -31.33 -3.50
C ASP A 451 -37.07 -32.65 -4.28
N LYS A 452 -36.16 -32.88 -5.24
CA LYS A 452 -36.08 -34.12 -6.04
C LYS A 452 -35.01 -35.08 -5.53
N GLY A 453 -34.44 -34.84 -4.35
CA GLY A 453 -33.57 -35.77 -3.63
C GLY A 453 -32.08 -35.60 -3.88
N THR A 454 -31.65 -34.61 -4.67
CA THR A 454 -30.21 -34.28 -4.78
C THR A 454 -29.73 -33.68 -3.47
N ARG A 455 -28.57 -34.14 -2.96
CA ARG A 455 -27.90 -33.50 -1.83
C ARG A 455 -27.08 -32.31 -2.31
N LEU A 456 -27.28 -31.14 -1.73
CA LEU A 456 -26.46 -29.95 -1.95
C LEU A 456 -25.54 -29.75 -0.75
N ARG A 457 -24.23 -29.79 -0.97
CA ARG A 457 -23.22 -29.39 0.01
C ARG A 457 -22.63 -28.05 -0.37
N ILE A 458 -22.82 -27.06 0.50
CA ILE A 458 -22.18 -25.75 0.43
C ILE A 458 -20.98 -25.80 1.37
N GLU A 459 -19.79 -25.49 0.89
CA GLU A 459 -18.58 -25.45 1.71
C GLU A 459 -18.32 -24.07 2.31
N GLY A 460 -17.69 -24.08 3.49
CA GLY A 460 -17.12 -22.87 4.07
C GLY A 460 -15.86 -22.41 3.36
N SER A 461 -15.20 -21.39 3.90
CA SER A 461 -13.95 -20.90 3.33
C SER A 461 -12.76 -21.73 3.82
N THR A 462 -12.13 -22.49 2.92
CA THR A 462 -10.84 -23.15 3.17
C THR A 462 -9.70 -22.14 3.28
N GLY A 463 -9.93 -20.91 2.81
CA GLY A 463 -9.06 -19.76 3.01
C GLY A 463 -9.25 -19.01 4.32
N GLY A 464 -10.33 -19.28 5.07
CA GLY A 464 -10.73 -18.46 6.22
C GLY A 464 -10.86 -16.99 5.85
N SER A 465 -11.41 -16.68 4.66
CA SER A 465 -11.47 -15.34 4.03
C SER A 465 -10.13 -14.72 3.62
N GLY A 466 -9.08 -15.53 3.41
CA GLY A 466 -7.85 -15.07 2.77
C GLY A 466 -7.03 -14.07 3.60
N LEU A 467 -6.21 -13.25 2.94
CA LEU A 467 -5.59 -12.09 3.58
C LEU A 467 -6.63 -11.02 3.97
N ARG A 468 -7.84 -11.06 3.41
CA ARG A 468 -8.94 -10.15 3.75
C ARG A 468 -9.50 -10.39 5.15
N ALA A 469 -9.32 -11.58 5.72
CA ALA A 469 -9.61 -11.84 7.13
C ALA A 469 -8.80 -10.97 8.10
N LEU A 470 -7.69 -10.37 7.64
CA LEU A 470 -6.88 -9.40 8.39
C LEU A 470 -7.52 -7.99 8.42
N GLU A 471 -8.47 -7.71 7.52
CA GLU A 471 -9.22 -6.45 7.46
C GLU A 471 -10.52 -6.49 8.30
N GLY A 472 -10.97 -7.70 8.68
CA GLY A 472 -12.16 -7.94 9.49
C GLY A 472 -11.93 -7.86 11.01
N GLN A 473 -13.00 -7.66 11.78
CA GLN A 473 -12.93 -7.65 13.26
C GLN A 473 -12.72 -9.06 13.87
N TYR A 474 -12.96 -10.12 13.10
CA TYR A 474 -12.73 -11.53 13.46
C TYR A 474 -12.30 -12.32 12.22
N PRO A 475 -11.26 -13.16 12.31
CA PRO A 475 -10.87 -14.04 11.21
C PRO A 475 -11.92 -15.14 11.03
N ASP A 476 -12.36 -15.36 9.80
CA ASP A 476 -13.23 -16.50 9.51
C ASP A 476 -12.47 -17.81 9.77
N PRO A 477 -13.13 -18.83 10.32
CA PRO A 477 -12.52 -20.13 10.51
C PRO A 477 -12.16 -20.72 9.14
N ILE A 478 -11.10 -21.52 9.11
CA ILE A 478 -10.82 -22.35 7.95
C ILE A 478 -11.75 -23.56 8.02
N GLU A 479 -12.56 -23.74 6.99
CA GLU A 479 -13.54 -24.81 6.88
C GLU A 479 -13.29 -25.63 5.61
N THR A 480 -13.34 -26.95 5.74
CA THR A 480 -13.24 -27.92 4.65
C THR A 480 -13.85 -29.25 5.08
N SER A 481 -14.24 -30.08 4.13
CA SER A 481 -14.94 -31.34 4.44
C SER A 481 -14.33 -32.53 3.72
N VAL A 482 -14.31 -33.67 4.42
CA VAL A 482 -14.00 -34.96 3.81
C VAL A 482 -15.30 -35.72 3.62
N LEU A 483 -15.68 -35.96 2.37
CA LEU A 483 -16.86 -36.73 1.99
C LEU A 483 -16.45 -38.18 1.76
N TYR A 484 -17.20 -39.12 2.35
CA TYR A 484 -16.97 -40.54 2.21
C TYR A 484 -18.05 -41.14 1.32
N LEU A 485 -17.69 -41.56 0.11
CA LEU A 485 -18.59 -42.20 -0.84
C LEU A 485 -18.33 -43.70 -0.85
N ASP A 486 -19.38 -44.50 -0.96
CA ASP A 486 -19.24 -45.94 -1.14
C ASP A 486 -18.64 -46.25 -2.52
N ARG A 487 -17.65 -47.13 -2.57
CA ARG A 487 -16.86 -47.40 -3.77
C ARG A 487 -17.66 -48.06 -4.91
N ASP A 488 -18.71 -48.81 -4.57
CA ASP A 488 -19.49 -49.56 -5.56
C ASP A 488 -20.74 -48.80 -6.02
N THR A 489 -21.39 -48.11 -5.09
CA THR A 489 -22.66 -47.39 -5.34
C THR A 489 -22.49 -45.90 -5.57
N HIS A 490 -21.31 -45.35 -5.25
CA HIS A 490 -20.97 -43.92 -5.29
C HIS A 490 -21.94 -43.05 -4.45
N ARG A 491 -22.62 -43.64 -3.47
CA ARG A 491 -23.52 -42.93 -2.56
C ARG A 491 -22.75 -42.38 -1.37
N LEU A 492 -23.05 -41.16 -0.97
CA LEU A 492 -22.50 -40.55 0.24
C LEU A 492 -22.85 -41.39 1.48
N GLN A 493 -21.83 -41.79 2.24
CA GLN A 493 -21.94 -42.59 3.45
C GLN A 493 -21.82 -41.75 4.72
N ALA A 494 -20.92 -40.78 4.71
CA ALA A 494 -20.64 -39.87 5.81
C ALA A 494 -19.94 -38.62 5.26
N TRP A 495 -19.86 -37.58 6.08
CA TRP A 495 -18.90 -36.50 5.88
C TRP A 495 -18.32 -36.03 7.21
N ASP A 496 -17.05 -35.65 7.19
CA ASP A 496 -16.40 -34.99 8.31
C ASP A 496 -16.25 -33.51 7.97
N GLU A 497 -16.73 -32.64 8.83
CA GLU A 497 -16.49 -31.20 8.76
C GLU A 497 -15.28 -30.87 9.61
N ILE A 498 -14.27 -30.27 8.99
CA ILE A 498 -13.03 -29.88 9.62
C ILE A 498 -13.03 -28.37 9.74
N LYS A 499 -13.09 -27.90 10.98
CA LYS A 499 -13.05 -26.48 11.31
C LYS A 499 -11.77 -26.19 12.08
N LEU A 500 -10.88 -25.45 11.45
CA LEU A 500 -9.69 -24.93 12.10
C LEU A 500 -9.97 -23.48 12.48
N GLY A 501 -9.62 -23.14 13.72
CA GLY A 501 -9.70 -21.78 14.19
C GLY A 501 -8.93 -20.86 13.26
N GLY A 502 -9.59 -19.81 12.77
CA GLY A 502 -8.99 -18.80 11.90
C GLY A 502 -7.74 -18.17 12.54
N LEU A 503 -7.01 -17.40 11.74
CA LEU A 503 -5.77 -16.71 12.09
C LEU A 503 -5.74 -16.16 13.54
N GLY A 504 -5.23 -16.95 14.51
CA GLY A 504 -5.10 -16.56 15.91
C GLY A 504 -5.74 -17.50 16.94
N LEU A 505 -6.57 -18.45 16.51
CA LEU A 505 -7.21 -19.48 17.35
C LEU A 505 -6.45 -20.82 17.25
N THR A 506 -6.45 -21.64 18.30
CA THR A 506 -5.70 -22.92 18.38
C THR A 506 -6.62 -24.14 18.42
N THR A 507 -7.81 -24.03 17.84
CA THR A 507 -8.81 -25.10 17.88
C THR A 507 -8.85 -25.81 16.54
N ALA A 508 -8.68 -27.13 16.55
CA ALA A 508 -9.04 -27.99 15.44
C ALA A 508 -10.25 -28.82 15.89
N GLU A 509 -11.37 -28.68 15.19
CA GLU A 509 -12.59 -29.43 15.43
C GLU A 509 -12.87 -30.30 14.21
N VAL A 510 -13.16 -31.58 14.46
CA VAL A 510 -13.60 -32.51 13.43
C VAL A 510 -14.95 -33.06 13.87
N SER A 511 -15.99 -32.78 13.09
CA SER A 511 -17.36 -33.19 13.35
C SER A 511 -17.81 -34.19 12.30
N ARG A 512 -18.09 -35.43 12.71
CA ARG A 512 -18.59 -36.48 11.81
C ARG A 512 -20.11 -36.46 11.72
N HIS A 513 -20.60 -36.50 10.50
CA HIS A 513 -22.01 -36.54 10.18
C HIS A 513 -22.35 -37.76 9.31
N LEU A 514 -23.57 -38.26 9.47
CA LEU A 514 -24.14 -39.35 8.69
C LEU A 514 -25.40 -38.84 7.97
N PRO A 515 -25.59 -39.17 6.68
CA PRO A 515 -26.88 -39.04 6.01
C PRO A 515 -27.97 -39.70 6.86
N LYS A 516 -29.18 -39.13 6.86
CA LYS A 516 -30.28 -39.61 7.72
C LYS A 516 -30.54 -41.10 7.51
N GLU A 517 -30.50 -41.56 6.27
CA GLU A 517 -30.72 -42.96 5.91
C GLU A 517 -29.63 -43.92 6.41
N ASN A 518 -28.46 -43.40 6.78
CA ASN A 518 -27.32 -44.17 7.29
C ASN A 518 -27.20 -44.10 8.82
N GLN A 519 -28.10 -43.38 9.51
CA GLN A 519 -28.07 -43.29 10.97
C GLN A 519 -28.52 -44.62 11.61
N PRO A 520 -27.94 -45.01 12.77
CA PRO A 520 -28.35 -46.22 13.47
C PRO A 520 -29.86 -46.22 13.78
N GLY A 521 -30.59 -47.19 13.21
CA GLY A 521 -32.04 -47.33 13.38
C GLY A 521 -32.90 -46.70 12.27
N ALA A 522 -32.30 -46.15 11.21
CA ALA A 522 -33.02 -45.68 10.03
C ALA A 522 -33.78 -46.82 9.34
N THR A 523 -34.97 -46.49 8.82
CA THR A 523 -35.80 -47.42 8.04
C THR A 523 -35.72 -47.10 6.55
N PRO A 524 -35.92 -48.06 5.63
CA PRO A 524 -35.80 -47.82 4.18
C PRO A 524 -36.69 -46.69 3.62
N ASP A 525 -37.72 -46.27 4.35
CA ASP A 525 -38.66 -45.20 3.96
C ASP A 525 -38.18 -43.78 4.34
N ASP A 526 -37.04 -43.63 5.03
CA ASP A 526 -36.49 -42.33 5.43
C ASP A 526 -35.87 -41.53 4.24
N ASP A 527 -35.86 -42.11 3.03
CA ASP A 527 -35.33 -41.54 1.78
C ASP A 527 -36.19 -40.38 1.21
N LEU A 528 -37.36 -40.05 1.79
CA LEU A 528 -38.37 -39.15 1.18
C LEU A 528 -38.99 -38.07 2.09
N SER A 529 -38.44 -37.80 3.28
CA SER A 529 -39.03 -36.77 4.19
C SER A 529 -38.22 -35.46 4.24
N PRO A 530 -38.75 -34.32 3.73
CA PRO A 530 -38.11 -33.02 3.93
C PRO A 530 -38.11 -32.63 5.42
N SER A 531 -36.99 -32.07 5.89
CA SER A 531 -36.88 -31.53 7.25
C SER A 531 -37.81 -30.32 7.44
N PRO A 532 -38.48 -30.18 8.60
CA PRO A 532 -39.18 -28.94 8.92
C PRO A 532 -38.16 -27.84 9.26
N SER A 533 -38.27 -26.72 8.55
CA SER A 533 -37.59 -25.45 8.78
C SER A 533 -37.61 -25.03 10.26
N GLY A 534 -36.46 -24.61 10.77
CA GLY A 534 -36.23 -24.24 12.17
C GLY A 534 -37.13 -23.10 12.65
N ASN A 535 -37.88 -23.34 13.72
CA ASN A 535 -38.49 -22.27 14.50
C ASN A 535 -37.41 -21.65 15.41
N THR A 536 -37.07 -20.40 15.10
CA THR A 536 -36.37 -19.46 15.99
C THR A 536 -37.01 -19.45 17.38
N SER A 537 -36.31 -19.99 18.38
CA SER A 537 -36.64 -19.76 19.78
C SER A 537 -35.91 -18.50 20.26
N THR A 538 -36.62 -17.37 20.20
CA THR A 538 -36.24 -16.15 20.91
C THR A 538 -36.31 -16.41 22.42
N SER A 539 -35.15 -16.63 23.05
CA SER A 539 -35.01 -16.61 24.51
C SER A 539 -35.26 -15.20 25.03
N ARG A 540 -36.48 -14.95 25.53
CA ARG A 540 -36.86 -13.73 26.26
C ARG A 540 -36.95 -14.09 27.74
N SER A 541 -36.11 -13.47 28.56
CA SER A 541 -36.05 -13.62 30.01
C SER A 541 -37.43 -13.47 30.68
N PRO A 542 -37.76 -14.23 31.73
CA PRO A 542 -39.02 -14.08 32.44
C PRO A 542 -38.96 -12.89 33.40
N ARG A 543 -39.74 -11.84 33.10
CA ARG A 543 -40.19 -10.86 34.08
C ARG A 543 -41.34 -11.46 34.89
N GLY A 544 -41.17 -11.51 36.21
CA GLY A 544 -42.21 -11.91 37.15
C GLY A 544 -43.42 -10.98 37.08
N SER A 545 -44.61 -11.59 36.97
CA SER A 545 -45.89 -10.90 37.05
C SER A 545 -46.41 -10.92 38.50
N SER A 546 -46.40 -9.74 39.12
CA SER A 546 -47.25 -9.38 40.25
C SER A 546 -48.66 -9.07 39.77
N ASN A 547 -49.68 -9.73 40.32
CA ASN A 547 -50.94 -9.08 40.71
C ASN A 547 -51.85 -10.03 41.48
N GLY A 548 -52.24 -9.63 42.70
CA GLY A 548 -53.20 -10.34 43.53
C GLY A 548 -53.13 -9.95 45.00
N SER A 549 -53.68 -8.78 45.34
CA SER A 549 -54.20 -8.45 46.69
C SER A 549 -55.67 -8.05 46.50
N PRO A 550 -56.55 -8.00 47.52
CA PRO A 550 -56.27 -7.98 48.97
C PRO A 550 -57.21 -8.84 49.86
N SER A 551 -56.80 -9.11 51.10
CA SER A 551 -57.71 -9.06 52.25
C SER A 551 -56.94 -8.87 53.58
N THR A 552 -57.45 -7.94 54.36
CA THR A 552 -57.04 -7.37 55.64
C THR A 552 -57.09 -8.33 56.85
N SER A 553 -56.11 -8.26 57.76
CA SER A 553 -56.35 -8.29 59.23
C SER A 553 -55.14 -7.80 60.05
N THR A 554 -55.29 -6.63 60.66
CA THR A 554 -54.97 -6.23 62.06
C THR A 554 -53.71 -6.72 62.80
N GLY A 555 -52.93 -5.77 63.35
CA GLY A 555 -52.20 -5.93 64.63
C GLY A 555 -50.79 -5.30 64.67
N VAL A 556 -50.55 -4.36 65.58
CA VAL A 556 -49.39 -3.45 65.79
C VAL A 556 -48.98 -3.56 67.29
N PRO A 557 -47.83 -3.07 67.82
CA PRO A 557 -46.36 -3.28 67.68
C PRO A 557 -45.76 -3.63 69.09
N PRO A 558 -44.58 -3.15 69.62
CA PRO A 558 -43.35 -2.50 69.10
C PRO A 558 -42.00 -3.06 69.67
N GLY A 559 -40.87 -2.46 69.25
CA GLY A 559 -39.68 -2.37 70.10
C GLY A 559 -38.33 -2.19 69.37
N ALA A 560 -37.90 -0.94 69.21
CA ALA A 560 -36.52 -0.53 68.85
C ALA A 560 -35.61 -0.57 70.13
N PRO A 561 -34.31 -0.21 70.10
CA PRO A 561 -33.65 0.91 69.39
C PRO A 561 -32.79 0.51 68.18
#